data_AF-A0A8T3MFW9-F1
#
_entry.id   AF-A0A8T3MFW9-F1
#
_cell.length_a   1.000
_cell.length_b   1.000
_cell.length_c   1.000
_cell.angle_alpha   90.00
_cell.angle_beta   90.00
_cell.angle_gamma   90.00
#
_symmetry.space_group_name_H-M   'P 1'
#
loop_
_entity.id
_entity.type
_entity.pdbx_description
1 polymer ?
#
loop_
_entity_poly.entity_id
_entity_poly.type
_entity_poly.pdbx_seq_one_letter_code
_entity_poly.pdbx_strand_id
1 'polypeptide(L)'
;MSSRSSPLGPRCTASIGVASAPRDAKTLHDLRLKADLALHAAKEQGGNTVGLTPSDEMVLKSSYYGRAQLARVKALAERQRTKGGDPAARGAR
;
A
#
# COMPACT_ATOMS: atom_id res chain seq x y z
N MET A 1 4.60 27.84 -10.20
CA MET A 1 3.86 27.04 -11.20
C MET A 1 2.44 26.81 -10.67
N SER A 2 1.55 27.79 -10.82
CA SER A 2 0.16 27.71 -10.36
C SER A 2 -0.75 27.31 -11.51
N SER A 3 -1.25 26.07 -11.51
CA SER A 3 -2.21 25.62 -12.52
C SER A 3 -3.60 26.16 -12.16
N ARG A 4 -4.18 26.89 -13.13
CA ARG A 4 -5.45 27.61 -13.04
C ARG A 4 -6.60 26.65 -12.70
N SER A 5 -7.33 26.97 -11.63
CA SER A 5 -8.61 26.36 -11.27
C SER A 5 -9.71 26.81 -12.24
N SER A 6 -10.26 25.89 -13.02
CA SER A 6 -11.47 26.09 -13.82
C SER A 6 -12.70 25.62 -13.00
N PRO A 7 -13.87 26.28 -13.09
CA PRO A 7 -15.02 25.99 -12.24
C PRO A 7 -15.92 24.92 -12.88
N LEU A 8 -15.54 23.64 -12.77
CA LEU A 8 -16.33 22.53 -13.29
C LEU A 8 -16.29 21.35 -12.31
N GLY A 9 -17.33 21.24 -11.48
CA GLY A 9 -17.62 20.04 -10.67
C GLY A 9 -16.60 19.72 -9.55
N PRO A 10 -16.90 18.69 -8.74
CA PRO A 10 -15.94 18.22 -7.74
C PRO A 10 -14.64 17.78 -8.41
N ARG A 11 -13.51 18.26 -7.88
CA ARG A 11 -12.18 17.92 -8.40
C ARG A 11 -11.83 16.49 -8.00
N CYS A 12 -11.93 15.57 -8.96
CA CYS A 12 -11.49 14.19 -8.79
C CYS A 12 -10.01 14.05 -9.15
N THR A 13 -9.23 13.45 -8.26
CA THR A 13 -7.83 13.06 -8.51
C THR A 13 -7.71 11.55 -8.48
N ALA A 14 -6.82 10.99 -9.30
CA ALA A 14 -6.52 9.57 -9.30
C ALA A 14 -5.10 9.31 -8.79
N SER A 15 -4.88 8.16 -8.17
CA SER A 15 -3.55 7.65 -7.84
C SER A 15 -3.34 6.36 -8.63
N ILE A 16 -2.14 6.11 -9.11
CA ILE A 16 -1.83 5.00 -10.02
C ILE A 16 -0.61 4.26 -9.50
N GLY A 17 -0.65 2.92 -9.53
CA GLY A 17 0.52 2.07 -9.25
C GLY A 17 0.99 1.38 -10.51
N VAL A 18 2.30 1.40 -10.77
CA VAL A 18 2.88 0.81 -11.99
C VAL A 18 3.87 -0.29 -11.62
N ALA A 19 3.76 -1.42 -12.33
CA ALA A 19 4.70 -2.55 -12.29
C ALA A 19 4.95 -3.07 -13.71
N SER A 20 6.15 -3.57 -13.96
CA SER A 20 6.61 -4.03 -15.28
C SER A 20 7.01 -5.50 -15.25
N ALA A 21 6.46 -6.31 -16.16
CA ALA A 21 7.02 -7.61 -16.49
C ALA A 21 8.14 -7.44 -17.55
N PRO A 22 9.22 -8.25 -17.53
CA PRO A 22 9.55 -9.29 -16.57
C PRO A 22 10.35 -8.80 -15.35
N ARG A 23 10.64 -7.49 -15.26
CA ARG A 23 11.49 -6.90 -14.22
C ARG A 23 10.95 -7.16 -12.81
N ASP A 24 9.66 -6.91 -12.62
CA ASP A 24 9.02 -6.91 -11.31
C ASP A 24 8.32 -8.24 -11.04
N ALA A 25 7.82 -8.93 -12.05
CA ALA A 25 7.14 -10.21 -11.85
C ALA A 25 7.25 -11.12 -13.06
N LYS A 26 7.29 -12.43 -12.79
CA LYS A 26 7.25 -13.49 -13.81
C LYS A 26 5.83 -14.02 -14.04
N THR A 27 4.92 -13.76 -13.10
CA THR A 27 3.52 -14.21 -13.18
C THR A 27 2.58 -12.99 -13.19
N LEU A 28 1.40 -13.15 -13.81
CA LEU A 28 0.37 -12.10 -13.83
C LEU A 28 -0.14 -11.75 -12.43
N HIS A 29 -0.21 -12.75 -11.54
CA HIS A 29 -0.64 -12.56 -10.18
C HIS A 29 0.33 -11.66 -9.40
N ASP A 30 1.63 -11.95 -9.48
CA ASP A 30 2.65 -11.17 -8.77
C ASP A 30 2.78 -9.76 -9.36
N LEU A 31 2.57 -9.61 -10.67
CA LEU A 31 2.57 -8.30 -11.33
C LEU A 31 1.44 -7.40 -10.79
N ARG A 32 0.24 -7.97 -10.62
CA ARG A 32 -0.91 -7.25 -10.03
C ARG A 32 -0.65 -6.86 -8.58
N LEU A 33 -0.15 -7.80 -7.77
CA LEU A 33 0.22 -7.50 -6.38
C LEU A 33 1.23 -6.36 -6.29
N LYS A 34 2.23 -6.36 -7.17
CA LYS A 34 3.24 -5.30 -7.22
C LYS A 34 2.68 -3.95 -7.67
N ALA A 35 1.79 -3.93 -8.65
CA ALA A 35 1.08 -2.72 -9.04
C ALA A 35 0.21 -2.18 -7.89
N ASP A 36 -0.46 -3.05 -7.13
CA ASP A 36 -1.25 -2.66 -5.96
C ASP A 36 -0.39 -2.08 -4.84
N LEU A 37 0.80 -2.65 -4.59
CA LEU A 37 1.76 -2.11 -3.63
C LEU A 37 2.23 -0.71 -4.02
N ALA A 38 2.54 -0.52 -5.31
CA ALA A 38 2.93 0.79 -5.84
C ALA A 38 1.78 1.81 -5.72
N LEU A 39 0.54 1.39 -5.98
CA LEU A 39 -0.65 2.23 -5.81
C LEU A 39 -0.84 2.65 -4.36
N HIS A 40 -0.62 1.71 -3.42
CA HIS A 40 -0.73 1.99 -1.99
C HIS A 40 0.30 3.04 -1.55
N ALA A 41 1.55 2.91 -2.00
CA ALA A 41 2.60 3.89 -1.71
C ALA A 41 2.24 5.29 -2.23
N ALA A 42 1.65 5.38 -3.44
CA ALA A 42 1.17 6.65 -3.99
C ALA A 42 0.05 7.28 -3.13
N LYS A 43 -0.82 6.45 -2.53
CA LYS A 43 -1.86 6.93 -1.60
C LYS A 43 -1.27 7.38 -0.26
N GLU A 44 -0.25 6.69 0.26
CA GLU A 44 0.44 7.09 1.49
C GLU A 44 1.21 8.42 1.35
N GLN A 45 1.66 8.76 0.14
CA GLN A 45 2.31 10.04 -0.17
C GLN A 45 1.34 11.23 -0.30
N GLY A 46 0.04 11.03 -0.04
CA GLY A 46 -0.99 12.08 -0.13
C GLY A 46 -1.89 11.98 -1.36
N GLY A 47 -1.75 10.92 -2.17
CA GLY A 47 -2.57 10.70 -3.35
C GLY A 47 -2.22 11.63 -4.52
N ASN A 48 -3.07 11.62 -5.55
CA ASN A 48 -2.85 12.37 -6.80
C ASN A 48 -1.44 12.16 -7.42
N THR A 49 -0.87 10.97 -7.21
CA THR A 49 0.52 10.63 -7.52
C THR A 49 0.60 9.25 -8.17
N VAL A 50 1.65 9.04 -8.96
CA VAL A 50 2.00 7.74 -9.55
C VAL A 50 3.09 7.08 -8.72
N GLY A 51 2.76 5.93 -8.14
CA GLY A 51 3.71 5.10 -7.41
C GLY A 51 4.40 4.11 -8.34
N LEU A 52 5.72 4.00 -8.21
CA LEU A 52 6.51 2.95 -8.84
C LEU A 52 6.71 1.80 -7.87
N THR A 53 6.95 0.63 -8.44
CA THR A 53 7.24 -0.59 -7.69
C THR A 53 8.48 -0.37 -6.83
N PRO A 54 8.38 -0.48 -5.50
CA PRO A 54 9.57 -0.39 -4.66
C PRO A 54 10.48 -1.58 -4.96
N SER A 55 11.80 -1.35 -5.00
CA SER A 55 12.78 -2.43 -5.14
C SER A 55 12.51 -3.52 -4.10
N ASP A 56 12.59 -4.79 -4.52
CA ASP A 56 12.48 -5.96 -3.63
C ASP A 56 13.71 -6.07 -2.72
N GLU A 57 13.95 -5.07 -1.86
CA GLU A 57 14.84 -5.24 -0.73
C GLU A 57 14.17 -6.24 0.22
N MET A 58 14.55 -7.51 0.06
CA MET A 58 14.22 -8.57 1.01
C MET A 58 14.96 -8.29 2.32
N VAL A 59 14.24 -8.30 3.44
CA VAL A 59 14.88 -8.27 4.77
C VAL A 59 15.28 -9.70 5.11
N LEU A 60 16.58 -10.01 5.13
CA LEU A 60 17.04 -11.40 5.19
C LEU A 60 16.94 -12.05 6.60
N LYS A 61 16.62 -13.35 6.55
CA LYS A 61 16.84 -14.48 7.50
C LYS A 61 15.77 -14.92 8.51
N SER A 62 14.66 -14.22 8.70
CA SER A 62 13.53 -14.80 9.47
C SER A 62 12.13 -14.40 9.01
N SER A 63 12.00 -13.44 8.10
CA SER A 63 10.70 -13.01 7.56
C SER A 63 10.76 -13.05 6.04
N TYR A 64 10.04 -13.99 5.44
CA TYR A 64 9.88 -14.17 3.98
C TYR A 64 9.04 -13.06 3.31
N TYR A 65 9.01 -11.85 3.88
CA TYR A 65 8.15 -10.76 3.45
C TYR A 65 8.99 -9.58 2.97
N GLY A 66 8.67 -9.02 1.80
CA GLY A 66 9.28 -7.79 1.32
C GLY A 66 8.96 -6.61 2.25
N ARG A 67 9.84 -5.60 2.33
CA ARG A 67 9.67 -4.43 3.22
C ARG A 67 8.28 -3.79 3.12
N ALA A 68 7.75 -3.65 1.91
CA ALA A 68 6.42 -3.08 1.67
C ALA A 68 5.27 -3.96 2.21
N GLN A 69 5.39 -5.28 2.13
CA GLN A 69 4.42 -6.21 2.70
C GLN A 69 4.43 -6.18 4.23
N LEU A 70 5.63 -6.12 4.83
CA LEU A 70 5.81 -5.97 6.28
C LEU A 70 5.19 -4.65 6.79
N ALA A 71 5.39 -3.54 6.08
CA ALA A 71 4.76 -2.27 6.42
C ALA A 71 3.23 -2.36 6.40
N ARG A 72 2.66 -3.01 5.37
CA ARG A 72 1.21 -3.23 5.26
C ARG A 72 0.67 -4.09 6.39
N VAL A 73 1.33 -5.19 6.76
CA VAL A 73 0.91 -6.05 7.89
C VAL A 73 0.96 -5.29 9.20
N LYS A 74 2.00 -4.47 9.43
CA LYS A 74 2.09 -3.62 10.63
C LYS A 74 0.96 -2.60 10.70
N ALA A 75 0.69 -1.88 9.61
CA ALA A 75 -0.41 -0.91 9.55
C ALA A 75 -1.78 -1.56 9.82
N LEU A 76 -2.01 -2.79 9.33
CA LEU A 76 -3.22 -3.54 9.64
C LEU A 76 -3.28 -3.99 11.10
N ALA A 77 -2.17 -4.45 11.68
CA ALA A 77 -2.10 -4.85 13.08
C ALA A 77 -2.39 -3.67 14.02
N GLU A 78 -1.87 -2.48 13.71
CA GLU A 78 -2.13 -1.26 14.48
C GLU A 78 -3.60 -0.84 14.40
N ARG A 79 -4.20 -0.87 13.20
CA ARG A 79 -5.64 -0.58 13.02
C ARG A 79 -6.55 -1.58 13.73
N GLN A 80 -6.16 -2.86 13.75
CA GLN A 80 -6.90 -3.90 14.48
C GLN A 80 -6.80 -3.69 16.00
N ARG A 81 -5.65 -3.25 16.52
CA ARG A 81 -5.49 -2.86 17.93
C ARG A 81 -6.36 -1.66 18.32
N THR A 82 -6.59 -0.71 17.42
CA THR A 82 -7.44 0.45 17.71
C THR A 82 -8.94 0.13 17.61
N LYS A 83 -9.32 -0.90 16.84
CA LYS A 83 -10.73 -1.22 16.55
C LYS A 83 -11.28 -2.42 17.32
N GLY A 84 -10.41 -3.35 17.74
CA GLY A 84 -10.75 -4.44 18.64
C GLY A 84 -10.30 -4.12 20.05
N GLY A 85 -11.25 -3.71 20.90
CA GLY A 85 -11.04 -3.80 22.35
C GLY A 85 -10.62 -5.21 22.73
N ASP A 86 -9.67 -5.28 23.67
CA ASP A 86 -9.04 -6.49 24.18
C ASP A 86 -10.04 -7.66 24.36
N PRO A 87 -9.94 -8.75 23.58
CA PRO A 87 -10.79 -9.92 23.78
C PRO A 87 -10.43 -10.69 25.06
N ALA A 88 -9.32 -10.38 25.75
CA ALA A 88 -8.94 -11.04 27.00
C ALA A 88 -9.77 -10.63 28.22
N ALA A 89 -10.58 -9.56 28.13
CA ALA A 89 -11.43 -9.10 29.24
C ALA A 89 -12.81 -9.78 29.29
N ARG A 90 -13.13 -10.69 28.35
CA ARG A 90 -14.48 -11.27 28.19
C ARG A 90 -14.47 -12.79 28.39
N GLY A 91 -13.96 -13.24 29.52
CA GLY A 91 -13.87 -14.67 29.82
C GLY A 91 -13.48 -14.99 31.26
N ALA A 92 -14.07 -14.31 32.23
CA ALA A 92 -14.05 -14.72 33.64
C ALA A 92 -15.30 -14.19 34.34
N ARG A 93 -16.41 -14.90 34.15
CA ARG A 93 -17.54 -14.94 35.09
C ARG A 93 -17.83 -16.40 35.37
#